data_AF-A0A367I9W0-F1
#
_entry.id   AF-A0A367I9W0-F1
#
_cell.length_a   1.000
_cell.length_b   1.000
_cell.length_c   1.000
_cell.angle_alpha   90.00
_cell.angle_beta   90.00
_cell.angle_gamma   90.00
#
_symmetry.space_group_name_H-M   'P 1'
#
loop_
_entity.id
_entity.type
_entity.pdbx_description
1 polymer ?
#
loop_
_entity_poly.entity_id
_entity_poly.type
_entity_poly.pdbx_seq_one_letter_code
_entity_poly.pdbx_strand_id
1 'polypeptide(L)' 'MTHLKAREIDEMSDEVREKRLIELREELLQLRAQKSLGGSVQNSGEFKQTRRSIARLLTKMNEKKE' A
#
# COMPACT_ATOMS: atom_id res chain seq x y z
N MET A 1 -3.96 6.32 -9.94
CA MET A 1 -3.27 5.55 -8.88
C MET A 1 -4.23 4.60 -8.21
N THR A 2 -3.83 3.35 -8.09
CA THR A 2 -4.67 2.23 -7.70
C THR A 2 -4.60 2.01 -6.19
N HIS A 3 -5.46 2.72 -5.45
CA HIS A 3 -5.68 2.45 -4.04
C HIS A 3 -6.44 1.15 -3.86
N LEU A 4 -5.97 0.28 -2.97
CA LEU A 4 -6.63 -1.00 -2.73
C LEU A 4 -7.90 -0.80 -1.90
N LYS A 5 -9.02 -1.27 -2.43
CA LYS A 5 -10.27 -1.46 -1.71
C LYS A 5 -10.25 -2.82 -1.02
N ALA A 6 -11.01 -2.95 0.07
CA ALA A 6 -11.09 -4.20 0.82
C ALA A 6 -11.55 -5.37 -0.06
N ARG A 7 -12.57 -5.16 -0.90
CA ARG A 7 -13.08 -6.17 -1.84
C ARG A 7 -12.01 -6.73 -2.79
N GLU A 8 -11.15 -5.85 -3.31
CA GLU A 8 -10.06 -6.27 -4.21
C GLU A 8 -9.05 -7.14 -3.47
N ILE A 9 -8.78 -6.87 -2.20
CA ILE A 9 -7.88 -7.68 -1.37
C ILE A 9 -8.52 -9.03 -1.05
N ASP A 10 -9.83 -9.07 -0.81
CA ASP A 10 -10.57 -10.30 -0.53
C ASP A 10 -10.51 -11.27 -1.73
N GLU A 11 -10.52 -10.75 -2.96
CA GLU A 11 -10.39 -11.51 -4.21
C GLU A 11 -8.95 -11.99 -4.49
N MET A 12 -7.93 -11.44 -3.83
CA MET A 12 -6.53 -11.86 -4.01
C MET A 12 -6.18 -13.14 -3.27
N SER A 13 -5.35 -13.99 -3.89
CA SER A 13 -4.66 -15.09 -3.21
C SER A 13 -3.56 -14.57 -2.27
N ASP A 14 -3.11 -15.40 -1.34
CA ASP A 14 -2.14 -14.97 -0.33
C ASP A 14 -0.76 -14.62 -0.94
N GLU A 15 -0.33 -15.35 -1.96
CA GLU A 15 0.87 -15.02 -2.74
C GLU A 15 0.76 -13.66 -3.44
N VAL A 16 -0.42 -13.36 -4.01
CA VAL A 16 -0.67 -12.07 -4.68
C VAL A 16 -0.69 -10.94 -3.65
N ARG A 17 -1.25 -11.18 -2.46
CA ARG A 17 -1.22 -10.19 -1.36
C ARG A 17 0.21 -9.90 -0.93
N GLU A 18 1.05 -10.92 -0.77
CA GLU A 18 2.46 -10.74 -0.41
C GLU A 18 3.23 -9.95 -1.47
N LYS A 19 3.08 -10.27 -2.76
CA LYS A 19 3.67 -9.49 -3.85
C LYS A 19 3.21 -8.04 -3.82
N ARG A 20 1.91 -7.83 -3.66
CA ARG A 20 1.32 -6.48 -3.62
C ARG A 20 1.78 -5.68 -2.40
N LEU A 21 2.06 -6.34 -1.27
CA LEU A 21 2.63 -5.71 -0.09
C LEU A 21 4.03 -5.14 -0.36
N ILE A 22 4.86 -5.89 -1.09
CA ILE A 22 6.23 -5.49 -1.44
C ILE A 22 6.18 -4.25 -2.35
N GLU A 23 5.38 -4.31 -3.41
CA GLU A 23 5.19 -3.18 -4.35
C GLU A 23 4.76 -1.90 -3.63
N LEU A 24 3.77 -1.98 -2.73
CA LEU A 24 3.30 -0.82 -1.98
C LEU A 24 4.35 -0.26 -1.01
N ARG A 25 5.23 -1.11 -0.47
CA ARG A 25 6.34 -0.66 0.40
C ARG A 25 7.41 0.06 -0.40
N GLU A 26 7.72 -0.41 -1.60
CA GLU A 26 8.63 0.26 -2.54
C GLU A 26 8.07 1.62 -2.97
N GLU A 27 6.79 1.69 -3.31
CA GLU A 27 6.10 2.94 -3.61
C GLU A 27 6.18 3.92 -2.42
N LEU A 28 5.93 3.44 -1.20
CA LEU A 28 6.03 4.26 0.00
C LEU A 28 7.47 4.76 0.23
N LEU A 29 8.50 3.96 -0.10
CA LEU A 29 9.89 4.38 -0.01
C LEU A 29 10.20 5.51 -1.00
N GLN A 30 9.74 5.40 -2.24
CA GLN A 30 9.90 6.45 -3.25
C GLN A 30 9.21 7.74 -2.83
N LEU A 31 7.99 7.66 -2.29
CA LEU A 31 7.26 8.82 -1.78
C LEU A 31 7.98 9.47 -0.59
N ARG A 32 8.62 8.69 0.28
CA ARG A 32 9.46 9.22 1.37
C ARG A 32 10.70 9.94 0.83
N ALA A 33 11.36 9.37 -0.16
CA ALA A 33 12.53 9.99 -0.78
C ALA A 33 12.17 11.33 -1.43
N GLN A 34 11.09 11.38 -2.22
CA GLN A 34 10.59 12.62 -2.83
C GLN A 34 10.26 13.68 -1.78
N LYS A 35 9.59 13.29 -0.70
CA LYS A 35 9.27 14.20 0.42
C LYS A 35 10.53 14.73 1.10
N SER A 36 11.56 13.89 1.27
CA SER A 36 12.81 14.27 1.92
C SER A 36 13.64 15.25 1.08
N LEU A 37 13.55 15.15 -0.25
CA LEU A 37 14.27 16.03 -1.18
C LEU A 37 13.60 17.41 -1.35
N GLY A 38 12.55 17.71 -0.57
CA GLY A 38 11.80 18.95 -0.69
C GLY A 38 10.92 19.01 -1.94
N GLY A 39 10.72 17.88 -2.63
CA GLY A 39 9.82 17.79 -3.76
C GLY A 39 8.39 18.13 -3.32
N SER A 40 7.74 19.06 -4.02
CA SER A 40 6.30 19.24 -3.89
C SER A 40 5.64 17.92 -4.23
N VAL A 41 5.00 17.28 -3.24
CA VAL A 41 4.22 16.07 -3.47
C VAL A 41 3.08 16.47 -4.41
N GLN A 42 3.24 16.23 -5.72
CA GLN A 42 2.24 16.64 -6.71
C GLN A 42 0.85 16.13 -6.35
N ASN A 43 0.80 14.99 -5.65
CA ASN A 43 -0.41 14.40 -5.10
C ASN A 43 -0.24 14.16 -3.59
N SER A 44 -0.49 15.19 -2.78
CA SER A 44 -0.38 15.15 -1.31
C SER A 44 -1.17 14.01 -0.63
N GLY A 45 -2.15 13.42 -1.33
CA GLY A 45 -2.95 12.28 -0.89
C GLY A 45 -2.28 10.91 -1.00
N GLU A 46 -1.29 10.75 -1.90
CA GLU A 46 -0.65 9.46 -2.21
C GLU A 46 -0.07 8.80 -0.98
N PHE A 47 0.75 9.55 -0.24
CA PHE A 47 1.41 9.06 0.95
C PHE A 47 0.43 8.52 2.00
N LYS A 48 -0.76 9.12 2.12
CA LYS A 48 -1.82 8.64 3.02
C LYS A 48 -2.52 7.42 2.46
N GLN A 49 -2.74 7.38 1.16
CA GLN A 49 -3.42 6.28 0.49
C GLN A 49 -2.56 5.01 0.44
N THR A 50 -1.27 5.11 0.06
CA THR A 50 -0.34 3.97 0.03
C THR A 50 -0.20 3.33 1.41
N ARG A 51 -0.07 4.13 2.47
CA ARG A 51 -0.07 3.62 3.86
C ARG A 51 -1.37 2.92 4.25
N ARG A 52 -2.52 3.46 3.84
CA ARG A 52 -3.83 2.82 4.11
C ARG A 52 -3.98 1.50 3.36
N SER A 53 -3.51 1.42 2.11
CA SER A 53 -3.50 0.19 1.33
C SER A 53 -2.65 -0.89 2.00
N ILE A 54 -1.44 -0.54 2.46
CA ILE A 54 -0.56 -1.46 3.23
C ILE A 54 -1.28 -1.95 4.49
N ALA A 55 -1.87 -1.04 5.27
CA ALA A 55 -2.55 -1.40 6.51
C ALA A 55 -3.71 -2.39 6.26
N ARG A 56 -4.57 -2.12 5.26
CA ARG A 56 -5.68 -3.02 4.91
C ARG A 56 -5.20 -4.41 4.52
N LEU A 57 -4.13 -4.48 3.73
CA LEU A 57 -3.60 -5.73 3.24
C LEU A 57 -3.00 -6.56 4.38
N LEU A 58 -2.26 -5.93 5.31
CA LEU A 58 -1.78 -6.57 6.53
C LEU A 58 -2.93 -7.05 7.43
N THR A 59 -3.98 -6.24 7.60
CA THR A 59 -5.17 -6.64 8.36
C THR A 59 -5.80 -7.91 7.77
N LYS A 60 -6.02 -7.95 6.44
CA LYS A 60 -6.60 -9.12 5.76
C LYS A 60 -5.72 -10.36 5.79
N MET A 61 -4.40 -10.19 5.75
CA MET A 61 -3.47 -11.30 5.90
C MET A 61 -3.48 -11.87 7.33
N ASN A 62 -3.67 -11.02 8.34
CA ASN A 62 -3.78 -11.47 9.72
C ASN A 62 -5.14 -12.12 10.02
N GLU A 63 -6.25 -11.60 9.48
CA GLU A 63 -7.59 -12.19 9.61
C GLU A 63 -7.69 -13.63 9.09
N LYS A 64 -6.83 -14.03 8.14
CA LYS A 64 -6.77 -15.41 7.62
C LYS A 64 -5.92 -16.37 8.46
N LYS A 65 -5.05 -15.85 9.33
CA LYS A 65 -4.14 -16.67 10.15
C LYS A 65 -4.76 -17.13 11.46
N GLU A 66 -5.81 -16.44 11.92
CA GLU A 66 -6.67 -16.85 13.04
C GLU A 66 -7.83 -17.70 12.54
#